data_AF-A0A8K0JTZ5-F1
#
_entry.id   AF-A0A8K0JTZ5-F1
#
_cell.length_a   1.000
_cell.length_b   1.000
_cell.length_c   1.000
_cell.angle_alpha   90.00
_cell.angle_beta   90.00
_cell.angle_gamma   90.00
#
_symmetry.space_group_name_H-M   'P 1'
#
loop_
_entity.id
_entity.type
_entity.pdbx_description
1 polymer ?
#
loop_
_entity_poly.entity_id
_entity_poly.type
_entity_poly.pdbx_seq_one_letter_code
_entity_poly.pdbx_strand_id
1 'polypeptide(L)'
;MPPAAVPLPKEIPVPEDEPQFGIRTILLGAPGSGKGTQAARLMKKFCVCHLSTGDMLRAEISSGSKLGQDLKKVMDEDKPKEFKHLWQNLNLTSTILITFQFTGEPLIRRSDDNVNALKKRLDSYNKQTKPLVHYYTAQGVHHRIDASKHADEVFDTLVKKFTAIKMKDKVMFI
;
A
#
# COMPACT_ATOMS: atom_id res chain seq x y z
N MET A 1 0.26 -18.70 36.69
CA MET A 1 0.22 -17.24 36.44
C MET A 1 0.67 -16.99 35.02
N PRO A 2 -0.03 -16.19 34.20
CA PRO A 2 0.51 -15.79 32.90
C PRO A 2 1.80 -14.98 33.11
N PRO A 3 2.80 -15.10 32.22
CA PRO A 3 4.02 -14.31 32.31
C PRO A 3 3.66 -12.82 32.24
N ALA A 4 4.28 -12.03 33.10
CA ALA A 4 4.09 -10.58 33.14
C ALA A 4 4.37 -9.99 31.76
N ALA A 5 3.46 -9.14 31.26
CA ALA A 5 3.65 -8.43 30.00
C ALA A 5 4.92 -7.58 30.09
N VAL A 6 5.89 -7.86 29.22
CA VAL A 6 7.06 -7.00 29.04
C VAL A 6 6.57 -5.70 28.41
N PRO A 7 6.74 -4.54 29.05
CA PRO A 7 6.35 -3.27 28.45
C PRO A 7 7.13 -3.07 27.15
N LEU A 8 6.42 -2.81 26.06
CA LEU A 8 7.07 -2.38 24.82
C LEU A 8 7.85 -1.08 25.10
N PRO A 9 9.10 -0.94 24.61
CA PRO A 9 9.88 0.28 24.76
C PRO A 9 9.08 1.48 24.25
N LYS A 10 9.03 2.56 25.02
CA LYS A 10 8.14 3.70 24.75
C LYS A 10 8.51 4.53 23.53
N GLU A 11 9.69 4.38 22.95
CA GLU A 11 10.07 4.92 21.64
C GLU A 11 11.49 4.42 21.36
N ILE A 12 11.78 4.01 20.13
CA ILE A 12 13.15 3.69 19.71
C ILE A 12 13.80 5.03 19.33
N PRO A 13 14.94 5.43 19.93
CA PRO A 13 15.62 6.66 19.55
C PRO A 13 15.97 6.62 18.06
N VAL A 14 15.39 7.54 17.29
CA VAL A 14 15.73 7.72 15.87
C VAL A 14 17.07 8.47 15.83
N PRO A 15 18.10 7.97 15.13
CA PRO A 15 19.41 8.63 15.05
C PRO A 15 19.28 10.08 14.53
N GLU A 16 20.00 11.02 15.14
CA GLU A 16 19.90 12.46 14.84
C GLU A 16 20.33 12.82 13.40
N ASP A 17 21.11 11.95 12.76
CA ASP A 17 21.58 12.08 11.38
C ASP A 17 20.65 11.44 10.33
N GLU A 18 19.55 10.81 10.75
CA GLU A 18 18.52 10.34 9.80
C GLU A 18 17.67 11.52 9.33
N PRO A 19 17.33 11.59 8.02
CA PRO A 19 16.47 12.65 7.53
C PRO A 19 15.13 12.64 8.30
N GLN A 20 14.91 13.66 9.13
CA GLN A 20 13.72 13.92 9.97
C GLN A 20 12.41 14.08 9.18
N PHE A 21 12.38 13.76 7.89
CA PHE A 21 11.26 14.00 6.99
C PHE A 21 10.73 12.70 6.40
N GLY A 22 9.78 12.09 7.10
CA GLY A 22 8.93 11.05 6.51
C GLY A 22 8.08 11.62 5.38
N ILE A 23 8.09 10.96 4.22
CA ILE A 23 7.24 11.33 3.08
C ILE A 23 5.97 10.49 3.10
N ARG A 24 4.80 11.13 3.04
CA ARG A 24 3.51 10.44 2.85
C ARG A 24 3.18 10.44 1.37
N THR A 25 3.28 9.27 0.75
CA THR A 25 2.99 9.09 -0.68
C THR A 25 2.02 7.95 -0.92
N ILE A 26 1.07 8.17 -1.82
CA ILE A 26 0.20 7.12 -2.36
C ILE A 26 0.69 6.74 -3.76
N LEU A 27 0.91 5.45 -4.02
CA LEU A 27 1.21 4.93 -5.37
C LEU A 27 -0.06 4.30 -5.97
N LEU A 28 -0.62 4.95 -6.99
CA LEU A 28 -1.79 4.48 -7.74
C LEU A 28 -1.35 4.00 -9.12
N GLY A 29 -2.08 3.06 -9.71
CA GLY A 29 -1.66 2.46 -10.97
C GLY A 29 -2.44 1.19 -11.32
N ALA A 30 -2.52 0.87 -12.60
CA ALA A 30 -3.25 -0.31 -13.08
C ALA A 30 -2.65 -1.62 -12.52
N PRO A 31 -3.41 -2.72 -12.46
CA PRO A 31 -2.84 -4.04 -12.17
C PRO A 31 -1.65 -4.33 -13.10
N GLY A 32 -0.53 -4.80 -12.55
CA GLY A 32 0.68 -5.07 -13.34
C GLY A 32 1.62 -3.87 -13.61
N SER A 33 1.26 -2.63 -13.24
CA SER A 33 2.12 -1.46 -13.49
C SER A 33 3.41 -1.37 -12.64
N GLY A 34 3.73 -2.41 -11.85
CA GLY A 34 4.97 -2.46 -11.08
C GLY A 34 4.95 -1.74 -9.72
N LYS A 35 3.80 -1.26 -9.23
CA LYS A 35 3.67 -0.58 -7.92
C LYS A 35 4.37 -1.30 -6.76
N GLY A 36 4.11 -2.62 -6.60
CA GLY A 36 4.71 -3.41 -5.52
C GLY A 36 6.24 -3.46 -5.62
N THR A 37 6.77 -3.65 -6.83
CA THR A 37 8.21 -3.62 -7.11
C THR A 37 8.82 -2.27 -6.73
N GLN A 38 8.21 -1.17 -7.17
CA GLN A 38 8.71 0.17 -6.91
C GLN A 38 8.58 0.56 -5.42
N ALA A 39 7.47 0.20 -4.77
CA ALA A 39 7.26 0.44 -3.35
C ALA A 39 8.30 -0.28 -2.48
N ALA A 40 8.61 -1.55 -2.78
CA ALA A 40 9.64 -2.30 -2.08
C ALA A 40 11.04 -1.68 -2.23
N ARG A 41 11.36 -1.12 -3.40
CA ARG A 41 12.63 -0.41 -3.63
C ARG A 41 12.67 0.94 -2.90
N LEU A 42 11.57 1.68 -2.89
CA LEU A 42 11.45 2.97 -2.19
C LEU A 42 11.56 2.80 -0.67
N MET A 43 10.93 1.77 -0.11
CA MET A 43 11.05 1.38 1.30
C MET A 43 12.53 1.25 1.70
N LYS A 44 13.29 0.45 0.96
CA LYS A 44 14.72 0.22 1.23
C LYS A 44 15.55 1.50 1.10
N LYS A 45 15.24 2.36 0.13
CA LYS A 45 16.03 3.56 -0.16
C LYS A 45 15.78 4.72 0.79
N PHE A 46 14.54 4.92 1.22
CA PHE A 46 14.13 6.07 2.04
C PHE A 46 13.79 5.70 3.48
N CYS A 47 13.99 4.45 3.88
CA CYS A 47 13.62 3.94 5.20
C CYS A 47 12.15 4.24 5.57
N VAL A 48 11.26 4.16 4.58
CA VAL A 48 9.82 4.44 4.73
C VAL A 48 9.02 3.14 4.85
N CYS A 49 7.94 3.17 5.62
CA CYS A 49 7.00 2.06 5.69
C CYS A 49 6.14 1.99 4.41
N HIS A 50 5.92 0.77 3.89
CA HIS A 50 4.96 0.53 2.82
C HIS A 50 3.70 -0.08 3.42
N LEU A 51 2.57 0.60 3.23
CA LEU A 51 1.26 0.05 3.55
C LEU A 51 0.52 -0.34 2.28
N SER A 52 0.08 -1.59 2.22
CA SER A 52 -0.69 -2.14 1.11
C SER A 52 -1.92 -2.83 1.68
N THR A 53 -3.10 -2.30 1.33
CA THR A 53 -4.41 -2.87 1.69
C THR A 53 -4.48 -4.36 1.35
N GLY A 54 -3.85 -4.77 0.24
CA GLY A 54 -3.80 -6.16 -0.18
C GLY A 54 -2.94 -7.05 0.72
N ASP A 55 -1.84 -6.54 1.27
CA ASP A 55 -0.97 -7.29 2.18
C ASP A 55 -1.63 -7.46 3.54
N MET A 56 -2.28 -6.40 4.06
CA MET A 56 -3.04 -6.47 5.31
C MET A 56 -4.17 -7.50 5.24
N LEU A 57 -4.93 -7.53 4.15
CA LEU A 57 -5.98 -8.54 3.93
C LEU A 57 -5.42 -9.96 3.90
N ARG A 58 -4.29 -10.17 3.22
CA ARG A 58 -3.65 -11.48 3.12
C ARG A 58 -3.07 -11.94 4.44
N ALA A 59 -2.43 -11.05 5.19
CA ALA A 59 -1.92 -11.33 6.51
C ALA A 59 -3.05 -11.76 7.44
N GLU A 60 -4.18 -11.05 7.42
CA GLU A 60 -5.36 -11.40 8.22
C GLU A 60 -5.94 -12.76 7.82
N ILE A 61 -6.10 -13.03 6.52
CA ILE A 61 -6.58 -14.33 6.02
C ILE A 61 -5.62 -15.47 6.40
N SER A 62 -4.31 -15.23 6.32
CA SER A 62 -3.27 -16.23 6.62
C SER A 62 -3.11 -16.48 8.11
N SER A 63 -3.50 -15.51 8.96
CA SER A 63 -3.49 -15.66 10.43
C SER A 63 -4.42 -16.76 10.92
N GLY A 64 -5.42 -17.16 10.12
CA GLY A 64 -6.43 -18.13 10.50
C GLY A 64 -7.43 -17.61 11.53
N SER A 65 -7.41 -16.32 11.85
CA SER A 65 -8.37 -15.67 12.75
C SER A 65 -9.80 -15.86 12.26
N LYS A 66 -10.78 -15.73 13.17
CA LYS A 66 -12.21 -15.77 12.80
C LYS A 66 -12.53 -14.73 11.72
N LEU A 67 -11.97 -13.53 11.85
CA LEU A 67 -12.10 -12.46 10.87
C LEU A 67 -11.45 -12.82 9.53
N GLY A 68 -10.27 -13.43 9.54
CA GLY A 68 -9.58 -13.91 8.35
C GLY A 68 -10.35 -14.99 7.60
N GLN A 69 -11.01 -15.91 8.31
CA GLN A 69 -11.89 -16.92 7.73
C GLN A 69 -13.14 -16.31 7.09
N ASP A 70 -13.77 -15.35 7.77
CA ASP A 70 -14.93 -14.62 7.24
C ASP A 70 -14.54 -13.78 6.01
N LEU A 71 -13.38 -13.11 6.05
CA LEU A 71 -12.82 -12.37 4.92
C LEU A 71 -12.55 -13.28 3.72
N LYS A 72 -11.95 -14.45 3.93
CA LYS A 72 -11.71 -15.43 2.88
C LYS A 72 -13.02 -15.85 2.21
N LYS A 73 -14.04 -16.20 3.02
CA LYS A 73 -15.36 -16.60 2.53
C LYS A 73 -16.03 -15.50 1.71
N VAL A 74 -16.03 -14.26 2.20
CA VAL A 74 -16.63 -13.13 1.51
C VAL A 74 -15.88 -12.76 0.22
N MET A 75 -14.56 -12.91 0.20
CA MET A 75 -13.74 -12.70 -0.99
C MET A 75 -13.96 -13.77 -2.05
N ASP A 76 -14.11 -15.04 -1.65
CA ASP A 76 -14.40 -16.15 -2.56
C ASP A 76 -15.83 -16.06 -3.15
N GLU A 77 -16.78 -15.51 -2.39
CA GLU A 77 -18.20 -15.36 -2.78
C GLU A 77 -18.52 -14.06 -3.57
N ASP A 78 -17.53 -13.18 -3.81
CA ASP A 78 -17.68 -11.87 -4.50
C ASP A 78 -18.80 -10.98 -3.91
N LYS A 79 -18.80 -10.80 -2.58
CA LYS A 79 -19.85 -10.09 -1.81
C LYS A 79 -19.40 -8.71 -1.28
N PRO A 80 -19.54 -7.63 -2.08
CA PRO A 80 -18.92 -6.34 -1.77
C PRO A 80 -19.51 -5.58 -0.58
N LYS A 81 -20.78 -5.82 -0.20
CA LYS A 81 -21.43 -5.12 0.93
C LYS A 81 -20.99 -5.70 2.27
N GLU A 82 -20.95 -7.02 2.32
CA GLU A 82 -20.46 -7.83 3.42
C GLU A 82 -18.97 -7.56 3.64
N PHE A 83 -18.21 -7.45 2.55
CA PHE A 83 -16.80 -7.07 2.60
C PHE A 83 -16.61 -5.71 3.27
N LYS A 84 -17.44 -4.70 2.91
CA LYS A 84 -17.35 -3.37 3.51
C LYS A 84 -17.59 -3.39 5.02
N HIS A 85 -18.52 -4.21 5.50
CA HIS A 85 -18.80 -4.34 6.93
C HIS A 85 -17.64 -5.01 7.68
N LEU A 86 -17.12 -6.12 7.16
CA LEU A 86 -15.94 -6.79 7.73
C LEU A 86 -14.70 -5.88 7.72
N TRP A 87 -14.52 -5.11 6.65
CA TRP A 87 -13.43 -4.14 6.53
C TRP A 87 -13.48 -3.06 7.59
N GLN A 88 -14.66 -2.60 8.00
CA GLN A 88 -14.81 -1.61 9.06
C GLN A 88 -14.50 -2.18 10.46
N ASN A 89 -14.55 -3.51 10.61
CA ASN A 89 -14.24 -4.21 11.86
C ASN A 89 -12.73 -4.49 12.01
N LEU A 90 -11.96 -4.44 10.92
CA LEU A 90 -10.52 -4.19 11.03
C LEU A 90 -10.43 -2.77 11.61
N ASN A 91 -9.94 -2.63 12.85
CA ASN A 91 -9.86 -1.38 13.63
C ASN A 91 -8.83 -0.37 13.02
N LEU A 92 -8.92 -0.16 11.71
CA LEU A 92 -8.09 0.68 10.84
C LEU A 92 -8.80 2.00 10.52
N THR A 93 -9.98 2.21 11.09
CA THR A 93 -10.78 3.41 10.96
C THR A 93 -10.31 4.44 11.96
N SER A 94 -9.30 5.21 11.57
CA SER A 94 -9.20 6.67 11.73
C SER A 94 -7.77 7.09 11.41
N THR A 95 -7.61 7.87 10.34
CA THR A 95 -6.33 8.34 9.80
C THR A 95 -5.63 7.32 8.91
N ILE A 96 -5.65 7.57 7.60
CA ILE A 96 -4.60 7.08 6.70
C ILE A 96 -3.31 7.87 7.04
N LEU A 97 -2.77 7.60 8.22
CA LEU A 97 -1.37 7.72 8.60
C LEU A 97 -1.06 6.37 9.22
N ILE A 98 -0.41 5.49 8.47
CA ILE A 98 -0.02 4.19 9.00
C ILE A 98 1.45 3.99 8.68
N THR A 99 2.27 4.51 9.58
CA THR A 99 3.51 3.87 10.02
C THR A 99 3.12 2.59 10.76
N PHE A 100 3.65 1.43 10.37
CA PHE A 100 4.37 0.47 11.24
C PHE A 100 4.76 -0.82 10.49
N GLN A 101 6.00 -1.22 10.82
CA GLN A 101 6.68 -2.52 10.85
C GLN A 101 6.77 -3.44 9.61
N PHE A 102 8.03 -3.55 9.18
CA PHE A 102 8.62 -4.56 8.32
C PHE A 102 8.27 -5.99 8.79
N THR A 103 7.51 -6.75 7.99
CA THR A 103 7.38 -8.22 8.19
C THR A 103 8.35 -9.02 7.32
N GLY A 104 9.10 -8.38 6.41
CA GLY A 104 10.07 -9.08 5.55
C GLY A 104 9.45 -10.13 4.63
N GLU A 105 8.12 -10.11 4.44
CA GLU A 105 7.44 -11.11 3.63
C GLU A 105 7.79 -10.95 2.14
N PRO A 106 8.11 -12.05 1.43
CA PRO A 106 8.42 -12.00 0.01
C PRO A 106 7.21 -11.53 -0.80
N LEU A 107 7.45 -10.80 -1.89
CA LEU A 107 6.40 -10.42 -2.83
C LEU A 107 5.80 -11.69 -3.47
N ILE A 108 4.57 -12.04 -3.06
CA ILE A 108 3.89 -13.23 -3.57
C ILE A 108 3.11 -12.88 -4.82
N ARG A 109 3.34 -13.64 -5.90
CA ARG A 109 2.46 -13.63 -7.09
C ARG A 109 1.14 -14.27 -6.72
N ARG A 110 0.03 -13.58 -6.97
CA ARG A 110 -1.31 -14.05 -6.65
C ARG A 110 -1.65 -15.34 -7.43
N SER A 111 -2.08 -16.38 -6.71
CA SER A 111 -2.52 -17.64 -7.32
C SER A 111 -3.83 -17.51 -8.11
N ASP A 112 -4.59 -16.45 -7.85
CA ASP A 112 -5.86 -16.10 -8.50
C ASP A 112 -5.71 -15.19 -9.74
N ASP A 113 -4.48 -14.84 -10.14
CA ASP A 113 -4.23 -13.98 -11.31
C ASP A 113 -4.49 -14.74 -12.63
N ASN A 114 -5.74 -14.71 -13.09
CA ASN A 114 -6.15 -15.18 -14.41
C ASN A 114 -6.60 -14.03 -15.34
N VAL A 115 -6.70 -14.29 -16.65
CA VAL A 115 -7.05 -13.27 -17.67
C VAL A 115 -8.39 -12.59 -17.36
N ASN A 116 -9.38 -13.35 -16.88
CA ASN A 116 -10.71 -12.81 -16.56
C ASN A 116 -10.65 -11.89 -15.35
N ALA A 117 -9.91 -12.28 -14.31
CA ALA A 117 -9.67 -11.46 -13.12
C ALA A 117 -8.91 -10.16 -13.47
N LEU A 118 -7.90 -10.24 -14.34
CA LEU A 118 -7.16 -9.07 -14.82
C LEU A 118 -8.06 -8.10 -15.59
N LYS A 119 -8.90 -8.59 -16.51
CA LYS A 119 -9.85 -7.76 -17.26
C LYS A 119 -10.82 -7.03 -16.33
N LYS A 120 -11.42 -7.74 -15.36
CA LYS A 120 -12.33 -7.15 -14.36
C LYS A 120 -11.62 -6.06 -13.55
N ARG A 121 -10.42 -6.34 -13.05
CA ARG A 121 -9.63 -5.36 -12.25
C ARG A 121 -9.23 -4.14 -13.07
N LEU A 122 -8.90 -4.31 -14.34
CA LEU A 122 -8.57 -3.19 -15.23
C LEU A 122 -9.80 -2.31 -15.50
N ASP A 123 -10.97 -2.91 -15.73
CA ASP A 123 -12.22 -2.18 -15.88
C ASP A 123 -12.58 -1.40 -14.60
N SER A 124 -12.50 -2.04 -13.43
CA SER A 124 -12.68 -1.36 -12.14
C SER A 124 -11.69 -0.21 -11.93
N TYR A 125 -10.41 -0.40 -12.26
CA TYR A 125 -9.39 0.65 -12.18
C TYR A 125 -9.75 1.85 -13.07
N ASN A 126 -10.17 1.59 -14.31
CA ASN A 126 -10.55 2.65 -15.24
C ASN A 126 -11.80 3.41 -14.79
N LYS A 127 -12.78 2.73 -14.18
CA LYS A 127 -14.03 3.34 -13.71
C LYS A 127 -13.87 4.10 -12.39
N GLN A 128 -13.07 3.57 -11.45
CA GLN A 128 -13.05 4.06 -10.07
C GLN A 128 -11.77 4.80 -9.71
N THR A 129 -10.61 4.34 -10.19
CA THR A 129 -9.30 4.89 -9.80
C THR A 129 -8.83 5.98 -10.77
N LYS A 130 -9.07 5.81 -12.08
CA LYS A 130 -8.67 6.81 -13.09
C LYS A 130 -9.28 8.21 -12.85
N PRO A 131 -10.55 8.37 -12.41
CA PRO A 131 -11.09 9.70 -12.08
C PRO A 131 -10.35 10.40 -10.94
N LEU A 132 -9.71 9.66 -10.03
CA LEU A 132 -8.93 10.25 -8.92
C LEU A 132 -7.73 11.05 -9.42
N VAL A 133 -7.24 10.76 -10.64
CA VAL A 133 -6.17 11.56 -11.27
C VAL A 133 -6.61 13.02 -11.35
N HIS A 134 -7.84 13.30 -11.76
CA HIS A 134 -8.33 14.67 -11.90
C HIS A 134 -8.41 15.36 -10.54
N TYR A 135 -8.92 14.65 -9.53
CA TYR A 135 -9.01 15.14 -8.15
C TYR A 135 -7.64 15.55 -7.59
N TYR A 136 -6.64 14.66 -7.66
CA TYR A 136 -5.30 14.96 -7.14
C TYR A 136 -4.49 15.92 -8.03
N THR A 137 -4.80 16.00 -9.32
CA THR A 137 -4.23 17.03 -10.22
C THR A 137 -4.71 18.41 -9.82
N ALA A 138 -6.02 18.58 -9.56
CA ALA A 138 -6.59 19.85 -9.12
C ALA A 138 -5.99 20.34 -7.78
N GLN A 139 -5.55 19.42 -6.92
CA GLN A 139 -4.88 19.72 -5.65
C GLN A 139 -3.38 19.98 -5.78
N GLY A 140 -2.77 19.83 -6.97
CA GLY A 140 -1.33 20.06 -7.17
C GLY A 140 -0.40 19.05 -6.49
N VAL A 141 -0.93 17.91 -6.05
CA VAL A 141 -0.18 16.84 -5.37
C VAL A 141 0.10 15.63 -6.26
N HIS A 142 -0.47 15.61 -7.47
CA HIS A 142 -0.32 14.54 -8.44
C HIS A 142 1.00 14.60 -9.21
N HIS A 143 1.68 13.46 -9.29
CA HIS A 143 2.78 13.23 -10.22
C HIS A 143 2.53 11.99 -11.07
N ARG A 144 2.55 12.16 -12.40
CA ARG A 144 2.44 11.05 -13.35
C ARG A 144 3.82 10.47 -13.65
N ILE A 145 3.92 9.15 -13.64
CA ILE A 145 5.10 8.36 -13.97
C ILE A 145 4.73 7.43 -15.12
N ASP A 146 5.65 7.26 -16.08
CA ASP A 146 5.43 6.38 -17.23
C ASP A 146 5.88 4.95 -16.88
N ALA A 147 4.92 4.08 -16.61
CA ALA A 147 5.14 2.67 -16.26
C ALA A 147 5.54 1.77 -17.45
N SER A 148 5.55 2.29 -18.68
CA SER A 148 5.94 1.50 -19.86
C SER A 148 7.46 1.32 -20.00
N LYS A 149 8.23 2.11 -19.25
CA LYS A 149 9.70 2.10 -19.24
C LYS A 149 10.27 0.94 -18.44
N HIS A 150 11.58 0.74 -18.56
CA HIS A 150 12.29 -0.23 -17.74
C HIS A 150 12.13 0.09 -16.24
N ALA A 151 12.06 -0.95 -15.41
CA ALA A 151 11.78 -0.81 -13.97
C ALA A 151 12.79 0.11 -13.25
N ASP A 152 14.05 0.14 -13.70
CA ASP A 152 15.07 1.04 -13.16
C ASP A 152 14.86 2.49 -13.55
N GLU A 153 14.46 2.77 -14.79
CA GLU A 153 14.14 4.15 -15.22
C GLU A 153 12.91 4.70 -14.48
N VAL A 154 11.91 3.85 -14.26
CA VAL A 154 10.73 4.18 -13.45
C VAL A 154 11.17 4.50 -12.02
N PHE A 155 12.05 3.67 -11.44
CA PHE A 155 12.56 3.88 -10.10
C PHE A 155 13.36 5.18 -9.97
N ASP A 156 14.25 5.47 -10.92
CA ASP A 156 15.05 6.70 -10.92
C ASP A 156 14.17 7.94 -11.04
N THR A 157 13.11 7.86 -11.85
CA THR A 157 12.12 8.94 -11.97
C THR A 157 11.39 9.15 -10.64
N LEU A 158 10.97 8.07 -9.98
CA LEU A 158 10.35 8.13 -8.65
C LEU A 158 11.31 8.76 -7.64
N VAL A 159 12.55 8.28 -7.56
CA VAL A 159 13.57 8.82 -6.64
C VAL A 159 13.77 10.31 -6.87
N LYS A 160 13.96 10.76 -8.12
CA LYS A 160 14.12 12.18 -8.46
C LYS A 160 12.93 13.01 -7.99
N LYS A 161 11.70 12.49 -8.14
CA LYS A 161 10.49 13.16 -7.64
C LYS A 161 10.45 13.17 -6.12
N PHE A 162 10.75 12.06 -5.46
CA PHE A 162 10.80 11.97 -3.99
C PHE A 162 11.82 12.96 -3.39
N THR A 163 13.02 13.07 -3.95
CA THR A 163 14.08 13.94 -3.42
C THR A 163 13.86 15.43 -3.69
N ALA A 164 13.11 15.79 -4.73
CA ALA A 164 12.86 17.19 -5.09
C ALA A 164 11.79 17.87 -4.22
N ILE A 165 11.17 17.15 -3.29
CA ILE A 165 9.95 17.58 -2.61
C ILE A 165 10.24 18.05 -1.18
N LYS A 166 9.84 19.29 -0.88
CA LYS A 166 9.95 19.92 0.44
C LYS A 166 8.67 19.77 1.31
N MET A 167 7.59 19.20 0.77
CA MET A 167 6.28 19.08 1.43
C MET A 167 5.97 17.65 1.89
N LYS A 168 5.16 17.53 2.95
CA LYS A 168 4.90 16.26 3.67
C LYS A 168 4.00 15.25 2.93
N ASP A 169 3.20 15.67 1.95
CA ASP A 169 2.11 14.86 1.35
C ASP A 169 2.07 14.87 -0.19
N LYS A 170 1.99 13.69 -0.82
CA LYS A 170 1.92 13.51 -2.30
C LYS A 170 1.14 12.28 -2.77
N VAL A 171 0.72 12.30 -4.05
CA VAL A 171 0.11 11.16 -4.74
C VAL A 171 0.80 10.95 -6.09
N MET A 172 1.32 9.75 -6.33
CA MET A 172 2.00 9.37 -7.57
C MET A 172 1.21 8.30 -8.31
N PHE A 173 1.03 8.49 -9.62
CA PHE A 173 0.35 7.52 -10.48
C PHE A 173 1.38 6.90 -11.45
N ILE A 174 1.48 5.57 -11.42
CA ILE A 174 2.34 4.70 -12.24
C ILE A 174 1.47 3.91 -13.22
#